data_AF-A0A7J3I5X5-F1
#
_entry.id   AF-A0A7J3I5X5-F1
#
_cell.length_a   1.000
_cell.length_b   1.000
_cell.length_c   1.000
_cell.angle_alpha   90.00
_cell.angle_beta   90.00
_cell.angle_gamma   90.00
#
_symmetry.space_group_name_H-M   'P 1'
#
loop_
_entity.id
_entity.type
_entity.pdbx_description
1 polymer ?
#
loop_
_entity_poly.entity_id
_entity_poly.type
_entity_poly.pdbx_seq_one_letter_code
_entity_poly.pdbx_strand_id
1 'polypeptide(L)'
;MILFGSRARGDYTDRSDIDVLVVADDLPKDPRESFALLRNTSFVNVNPIGFNTESFLKKLKDGSVFVIEVMEDGKILYADNEFLDKVMNIYRDVRKRYARQGKTWYLISSKQ
;
A
#
# COMPACT_ATOMS: atom_id res chain seq x y z
N MET A 1 -0.02 8.99 -1.98
CA MET A 1 -1.02 8.73 -0.92
C MET A 1 -2.18 7.92 -1.49
N ILE A 2 -2.46 6.78 -0.87
CA ILE A 2 -3.43 5.79 -1.36
C ILE A 2 -4.38 5.46 -0.21
N LEU A 3 -5.69 5.59 -0.42
CA LEU A 3 -6.70 4.99 0.46
C LEU A 3 -6.71 3.49 0.20
N PHE A 4 -6.60 2.67 1.25
CA PHE A 4 -6.68 1.22 1.12
C PHE A 4 -7.69 0.62 2.10
N GLY A 5 -7.70 -0.70 2.19
CA GLY A 5 -8.55 -1.41 3.14
C GLY A 5 -10.04 -1.35 2.76
N SER A 6 -10.89 -1.49 3.77
CA SER A 6 -12.32 -1.69 3.55
C SER A 6 -13.01 -0.52 2.86
N ARG A 7 -12.57 0.72 3.14
CA ARG A 7 -13.11 1.93 2.51
C ARG A 7 -12.71 2.07 1.04
N ALA A 8 -11.53 1.58 0.66
CA ALA A 8 -11.14 1.52 -0.75
C ALA A 8 -11.98 0.47 -1.49
N ARG A 9 -12.11 -0.74 -0.92
CA ARG A 9 -12.88 -1.87 -1.51
C ARG A 9 -14.40 -1.68 -1.50
N GLY A 10 -14.92 -0.83 -0.63
CA GLY A 10 -16.36 -0.63 -0.45
C GLY A 10 -17.04 -1.60 0.51
N ASP A 11 -16.28 -2.46 1.21
CA ASP A 11 -16.79 -3.40 2.23
C ASP A 11 -16.64 -2.87 3.67
N TYR A 12 -16.71 -1.55 3.85
CA TYR A 12 -16.56 -0.88 5.15
C TYR A 12 -17.86 -0.87 5.97
N THR A 13 -17.71 -0.65 7.28
CA THR A 13 -18.80 -0.46 8.24
C THR A 13 -18.63 0.86 8.98
N ASP A 14 -19.60 1.25 9.80
CA ASP A 14 -19.51 2.46 10.63
C ASP A 14 -18.35 2.41 11.65
N ARG A 15 -17.84 1.21 11.96
CA ARG A 15 -16.71 1.00 12.86
C ARG A 15 -15.37 0.89 12.13
N SER A 16 -15.35 1.00 10.81
CA SER A 16 -14.13 0.84 10.02
C SER A 16 -13.28 2.10 10.03
N ASP A 17 -11.99 1.91 10.31
CA ASP A 17 -10.97 2.94 10.17
C ASP A 17 -10.83 3.42 8.70
N ILE A 18 -10.14 4.54 8.54
CA ILE A 18 -9.71 5.11 7.27
C ILE A 18 -8.22 4.80 7.12
N ASP A 19 -7.94 3.70 6.42
CA ASP A 19 -6.58 3.23 6.20
C ASP A 19 -5.92 3.98 5.02
N VAL A 20 -4.81 4.66 5.27
CA VAL A 20 -4.12 5.47 4.26
C VAL A 20 -2.64 5.11 4.19
N LEU A 21 -2.15 4.76 3.00
CA LEU A 21 -0.73 4.58 2.75
C LEU A 21 -0.13 5.90 2.28
N VAL A 22 0.90 6.36 2.98
CA VAL A 22 1.73 7.51 2.62
C VAL A 22 3.12 7.01 2.24
N VAL A 23 3.57 7.42 1.06
CA VAL A 23 4.93 7.19 0.57
C VAL A 23 5.55 8.54 0.29
N ALA A 24 6.65 8.85 0.96
CA ALA A 24 7.36 10.12 0.81
C ALA A 24 8.86 9.94 1.13
N ASP A 25 9.73 10.77 0.57
CA ASP A 25 11.18 10.64 0.71
C ASP A 25 11.68 10.96 2.13
N ASP A 26 10.98 11.86 2.82
CA ASP A 26 11.31 12.41 4.15
C ASP A 26 10.80 11.54 5.31
N LEU A 27 10.06 10.48 5.04
CA LEU A 27 9.60 9.56 6.07
C LEU A 27 10.75 8.72 6.63
N PRO A 28 10.80 8.49 7.96
CA PRO A 28 11.75 7.58 8.57
C PRO A 28 11.67 6.17 7.99
N LYS A 29 12.82 5.48 7.92
CA LYS A 29 12.86 4.06 7.52
C LYS A 29 12.18 3.15 8.55
N ASP A 30 12.16 3.53 9.83
CA ASP A 30 11.43 2.80 10.86
C ASP A 30 9.91 3.06 10.70
N PRO A 31 9.09 2.01 10.48
CA PRO A 31 7.65 2.16 10.35
C PRO A 31 6.95 2.76 11.58
N ARG A 32 7.50 2.56 12.79
CA ARG A 32 6.94 3.09 14.04
C ARG A 32 7.14 4.60 14.13
N GLU A 33 8.31 5.07 13.73
CA GLU A 33 8.61 6.51 13.67
C GLU A 33 7.77 7.19 12.58
N SER A 34 7.69 6.58 11.39
CA SER A 34 6.79 7.02 10.33
C SER A 34 5.34 7.11 10.79
N PHE A 35 4.84 6.09 11.50
CA PHE A 35 3.50 6.10 12.07
C PHE A 35 3.31 7.23 13.08
N ALA A 36 4.26 7.43 14.00
CA ALA A 36 4.18 8.46 15.01
C ALA A 36 4.14 9.88 14.41
N LEU A 37 4.88 10.12 13.32
CA LEU A 37 4.87 11.39 12.60
C LEU A 37 3.55 11.64 11.86
N LEU A 38 2.97 10.60 11.26
CA LEU A 38 1.77 10.72 10.45
C LEU A 38 0.48 10.72 11.28
N ARG A 39 0.50 10.10 12.46
CA ARG A 39 -0.70 9.96 13.30
C ARG A 39 -1.12 11.33 13.85
N ASN A 40 -2.36 11.71 13.55
CA ASN A 40 -2.99 12.89 14.10
C ASN A 40 -4.07 12.49 15.11
N THR A 41 -3.94 12.95 16.36
CA THR A 41 -4.87 12.61 17.45
C THR A 41 -6.24 13.28 17.31
N SER A 42 -6.37 14.33 16.48
CA SER A 42 -7.67 14.91 16.11
C SER A 42 -8.46 14.05 15.11
N PHE A 43 -7.78 13.13 14.40
CA PHE A 43 -8.38 12.23 13.41
C PHE A 43 -8.20 10.78 13.84
N VAL A 44 -8.83 10.40 14.96
CA VAL A 44 -8.64 9.10 15.61
C VAL A 44 -9.02 7.89 14.76
N ASN A 45 -9.88 8.07 13.76
CA ASN A 45 -10.32 7.04 12.84
C ASN A 45 -9.42 6.93 11.59
N VAL A 46 -8.39 7.76 11.45
CA VAL A 46 -7.41 7.64 10.38
C VAL A 46 -6.25 6.79 10.87
N ASN A 47 -5.99 5.71 10.14
CA ASN A 47 -4.90 4.79 10.40
C ASN A 47 -3.85 4.91 9.29
N PRO A 48 -2.83 5.77 9.46
CA PRO A 48 -1.81 5.95 8.45
C PRO A 48 -0.79 4.81 8.50
N ILE A 49 -0.33 4.36 7.34
CA ILE A 49 0.89 3.58 7.19
C ILE A 49 1.86 4.42 6.39
N GLY A 50 3.06 4.64 6.93
CA GLY A 50 4.11 5.42 6.27
C GLY A 50 5.25 4.53 5.80
N PHE A 51 5.70 4.75 4.56
CA PHE A 51 6.95 4.22 4.08
C PHE A 51 7.78 5.33 3.45
N ASN A 52 9.09 5.33 3.74
CA ASN A 52 10.01 6.03 2.88
C ASN A 52 10.00 5.41 1.47
N THR A 53 10.25 6.22 0.44
CA THR A 53 10.24 5.79 -0.97
C THR A 53 11.09 4.56 -1.23
N GLU A 54 12.29 4.50 -0.68
CA GLU A 54 13.20 3.35 -0.84
C GLU A 54 12.59 2.06 -0.26
N SER A 55 12.04 2.14 0.95
CA SER A 55 11.42 1.00 1.64
C SER A 55 10.15 0.53 0.93
N PHE A 56 9.33 1.45 0.43
CA PHE A 56 8.16 1.13 -0.38
C PHE A 56 8.54 0.40 -1.66
N LEU A 57 9.49 0.96 -2.44
CA LEU A 57 9.94 0.35 -3.70
C LEU A 57 10.59 -1.01 -3.46
N LYS A 58 11.36 -1.16 -2.38
CA LYS A 58 11.92 -2.46 -1.99
C LYS A 58 10.82 -3.48 -1.71
N LYS A 59 9.84 -3.13 -0.86
CA LYS A 59 8.71 -4.02 -0.53
C LYS A 59 7.89 -4.39 -1.76
N LEU A 60 7.67 -3.45 -2.68
CA LEU A 60 6.97 -3.70 -3.93
C LEU A 60 7.74 -4.73 -4.78
N LYS A 61 9.04 -4.51 -5.01
CA LYS A 61 9.89 -5.41 -5.80
C LYS A 61 10.00 -6.81 -5.18
N ASP A 62 10.12 -6.87 -3.86
CA ASP A 62 10.16 -8.11 -3.08
C ASP A 62 8.80 -8.86 -3.12
N GLY A 63 7.75 -8.23 -3.63
CA GLY A 63 6.43 -8.83 -3.76
C GLY A 63 5.66 -8.89 -2.44
N SER A 64 5.82 -7.88 -1.58
CA SER A 64 5.03 -7.77 -0.35
C SER A 64 3.54 -7.84 -0.66
N VAL A 65 2.85 -8.87 -0.14
CA VAL A 65 1.41 -9.07 -0.34
C VAL A 65 0.61 -7.85 0.10
N PHE A 66 1.00 -7.20 1.20
CA PHE A 66 0.39 -5.95 1.65
C PHE A 66 0.48 -4.86 0.57
N VAL A 67 1.68 -4.61 0.04
CA VAL A 67 1.85 -3.58 -0.99
C VAL A 67 1.11 -3.95 -2.27
N ILE A 68 1.13 -5.23 -2.68
CA ILE A 68 0.38 -5.70 -3.84
C ILE A 68 -1.12 -5.45 -3.66
N GLU A 69 -1.68 -5.77 -2.49
CA GLU A 69 -3.10 -5.51 -2.19
C GLU A 69 -3.44 -4.02 -2.23
N VAL A 70 -2.58 -3.16 -1.66
CA VAL A 70 -2.77 -1.71 -1.73
C VAL A 70 -2.74 -1.21 -3.18
N MET A 71 -1.85 -1.74 -4.02
CA MET A 71 -1.80 -1.36 -5.43
C MET A 71 -2.97 -1.93 -6.25
N GLU A 72 -3.54 -3.07 -5.85
CA GLU A 72 -4.68 -3.71 -6.53
C GLU A 72 -6.01 -3.02 -6.21
N ASP A 73 -6.30 -2.83 -4.93
CA ASP A 73 -7.61 -2.41 -4.44
C ASP A 73 -7.63 -0.94 -4.01
N GLY A 74 -6.46 -0.33 -3.83
CA GLY A 74 -6.33 1.01 -3.31
C GLY A 74 -6.81 2.07 -4.29
N LYS A 75 -7.29 3.18 -3.74
CA LYS A 75 -7.67 4.38 -4.48
C LYS A 75 -6.59 5.43 -4.30
N ILE A 76 -5.93 5.82 -5.39
CA ILE A 76 -4.94 6.89 -5.37
C ILE A 76 -5.67 8.19 -5.04
N LEU A 77 -5.31 8.79 -3.91
CA LEU A 77 -5.83 10.10 -3.51
C LEU A 77 -4.94 11.23 -4.05
N TYR A 78 -3.63 10.97 -4.08
CA TYR A 78 -2.63 11.91 -4.58
C TYR A 78 -1.36 11.15 -4.95
N ALA A 79 -0.71 11.49 -6.05
CA ALA A 79 0.61 11.01 -6.41
C ALA A 79 1.32 11.99 -7.34
N ASP A 80 2.65 12.04 -7.23
CA ASP A 80 3.47 12.55 -8.32
C ASP A 80 3.37 11.59 -9.52
N ASN A 81 3.21 12.13 -10.73
CA ASN A 81 2.93 11.33 -11.93
C ASN A 81 4.14 10.48 -12.33
N GLU A 82 5.35 11.03 -12.29
CA GLU A 82 6.57 10.29 -12.65
C GLU A 82 6.82 9.13 -11.68
N PHE A 83 6.65 9.40 -10.38
CA PHE A 83 6.74 8.37 -9.36
C PHE A 83 5.67 7.30 -9.53
N LEU A 84 4.42 7.70 -9.81
CA LEU A 84 3.33 6.76 -10.03
C LEU A 84 3.60 5.85 -11.23
N ASP A 85 4.06 6.39 -12.35
CA ASP A 85 4.38 5.61 -13.55
C ASP A 85 5.46 4.56 -13.27
N LYS A 86 6.52 4.96 -12.56
CA LYS A 86 7.57 4.05 -12.10
C LYS A 86 7.03 2.94 -11.22
N VAL A 87 6.18 3.27 -10.25
CA VAL A 87 5.55 2.31 -9.34
C VAL A 87 4.66 1.34 -10.11
N MET A 88 3.83 1.83 -11.02
CA MET A 88 2.91 1.01 -11.82
C MET A 88 3.65 0.05 -12.75
N ASN A 89 4.78 0.47 -13.32
CA ASN A 89 5.63 -0.42 -14.12
C ASN A 89 6.17 -1.59 -13.30
N ILE A 90 6.75 -1.31 -12.11
CA ILE A 90 7.25 -2.35 -11.21
C ILE A 90 6.10 -3.27 -10.75
N TYR A 91 4.99 -2.68 -10.34
CA TYR A 91 3.82 -3.42 -9.86
C TYR A 91 3.27 -4.37 -10.93
N ARG A 92 3.13 -3.94 -12.19
CA ARG A 92 2.65 -4.81 -13.29
C ARG A 92 3.50 -6.06 -13.44
N ASP A 93 4.82 -5.96 -13.28
CA ASP A 93 5.72 -7.12 -13.36
C ASP A 93 5.63 -8.01 -12.12
N VAL A 94 5.61 -7.40 -10.93
CA VAL A 94 5.46 -8.11 -9.66
C VAL A 94 4.14 -8.88 -9.63
N ARG A 95 3.05 -8.27 -10.08
CA ARG A 95 1.67 -8.77 -10.02
C ARG A 95 1.47 -10.05 -10.84
N LYS A 96 2.21 -10.22 -11.94
CA LYS A 96 2.19 -11.44 -12.78
C LYS A 96 2.61 -12.70 -12.01
N ARG A 97 3.35 -12.55 -10.91
CA ARG A 97 3.80 -13.67 -10.07
C ARG A 97 2.71 -14.18 -9.13
N TYR A 98 1.57 -13.50 -9.05
CA TYR A 98 0.54 -13.77 -8.06
C TYR A 98 -0.82 -14.10 -8.69
N ALA A 99 -1.50 -15.10 -8.15
CA ALA A 99 -2.93 -15.33 -8.33
C ALA A 99 -3.67 -14.87 -7.08
N ARG A 100 -4.96 -14.50 -7.22
CA ARG A 100 -5.81 -14.10 -6.10
C ARG A 100 -7.09 -14.91 -6.11
N GLN A 101 -7.44 -15.51 -4.97
CA GLN A 101 -8.73 -16.16 -4.75
C GLN A 101 -9.37 -15.55 -3.50
N GLY A 102 -10.47 -14.82 -3.69
CA GLY A 102 -11.07 -14.01 -2.63
C GLY A 102 -10.07 -13.01 -2.04
N LYS A 103 -9.84 -13.09 -0.73
CA LYS A 103 -8.88 -12.22 -0.01
C LYS A 103 -7.47 -12.82 0.07
N THR A 104 -7.22 -13.99 -0.52
CA THR A 104 -5.94 -14.69 -0.41
C THR A 104 -5.12 -14.55 -1.69
N TRP A 105 -3.84 -14.26 -1.53
CA TRP A 105 -2.85 -14.14 -2.60
C TRP A 105 -1.93 -15.37 -2.62
N TYR A 106 -1.71 -15.94 -3.80
CA TYR A 106 -0.89 -17.13 -4.03
C TYR A 106 0.23 -16.80 -4.98
N LEU A 107 1.47 -17.21 -4.65
CA LEU A 107 2.55 -17.21 -5.63
C LEU A 107 2.25 -18.28 -6.68
N ILE A 108 2.24 -17.88 -7.95
CA ILE A 108 2.15 -18.80 -9.08
C ILE A 108 3.51 -19.48 -9.16
N SER A 109 3.60 -20.74 -8.74
CA SER A 109 4.79 -21.53 -9.03
C SER A 109 4.84 -21.76 -10.54
N SER A 110 5.90 -21.28 -11.18
CA SER A 110 6.31 -21.85 -12.45
C SER A 110 6.58 -23.33 -12.19
N LYS A 111 5.71 -24.22 -12.68
CA LYS A 111 6.10 -25.61 -12.86
C LYS A 111 7.40 -25.58 -13.68
N GLN A 112 8.50 -26.04 -13.08
CA GLN A 112 9.71 -26.38 -13.81
C GLN A 112 9.41 -27.47 -14.83
#